data_AF-D3AAV1-F1
#
_entry.id   AF-D3AAV1-F1
#
_cell.length_a   1.000
_cell.length_b   1.000
_cell.length_c   1.000
_cell.angle_alpha   90.00
_cell.angle_beta   90.00
_cell.angle_gamma   90.00
#
_symmetry.space_group_name_H-M   'P 1'
#
loop_
_entity.id
_entity.type
_entity.pdbx_description
1 polymer ?
#
loop_
_entity_poly.entity_id
_entity_poly.type
_entity_poly.pdbx_seq_one_letter_code
_entity_poly.pdbx_strand_id
1 'polypeptide(L)' 'HQFCQTYFKPEEGGDWYPVLKRDGTPLRKNKGGKHRVAFHVPRALMNLSILFETVS' A
#
# COMPACT_ATOMS: atom_id res chain seq x y z
N HIS A 1 -8.38 4.49 -5.38
CA HIS A 1 -6.99 4.82 -4.97
C HIS A 1 -6.93 5.70 -3.72
N GLN A 2 -7.77 6.74 -3.60
CA GLN A 2 -7.72 7.71 -2.49
C GLN A 2 -7.72 7.08 -1.08
N PHE A 3 -8.67 6.21 -0.76
CA PHE A 3 -8.73 5.54 0.55
C PHE A 3 -7.41 4.83 0.88
N CYS A 4 -6.86 4.07 -0.07
CA CYS A 4 -5.61 3.35 0.17
C CYS A 4 -4.42 4.30 0.41
N GLN A 5 -4.32 5.36 -0.39
CA GLN A 5 -3.28 6.38 -0.21
C GLN A 5 -3.40 7.14 1.10
N THR A 6 -4.62 7.40 1.58
CA THR A 6 -4.85 8.15 2.81
C THR A 6 -4.57 7.31 4.06
N TYR A 7 -4.96 6.03 4.08
CA TYR A 7 -4.93 5.25 5.31
C TYR A 7 -3.83 4.18 5.36
N PHE A 8 -3.38 3.66 4.22
CA PHE A 8 -2.35 2.60 4.20
C PHE A 8 -0.94 3.15 3.93
N LYS A 9 -0.80 4.23 3.16
CA LYS A 9 0.51 4.83 2.88
C LYS A 9 0.95 5.70 4.08
N PRO A 10 2.14 5.48 4.65
CA PRO A 10 2.68 6.35 5.70
C PRO A 10 3.01 7.74 5.15
N GLU A 11 2.83 8.78 5.97
CA GLU A 11 3.19 10.15 5.61
C GLU A 11 4.72 10.31 5.48
N GLU A 12 5.49 9.64 6.33
CA GLU A 12 6.96 9.62 6.28
C GLU A 12 7.54 8.81 5.09
N GLY A 13 6.68 8.16 4.31
CA GLY A 13 7.06 7.33 3.17
C GLY A 13 7.44 5.88 3.51
N GLY A 14 7.90 5.18 2.47
CA GLY A 14 8.18 3.74 2.53
C GLY A 14 6.95 2.86 2.31
N ASP A 15 7.05 1.59 2.70
CA ASP A 15 6.00 0.59 2.44
C ASP A 15 4.74 0.84 3.27
N TRP A 16 3.61 0.37 2.74
CA TRP A 16 2.27 0.59 3.27
C TRP A 16 2.01 -0.28 4.50
N TYR A 17 1.17 0.20 5.42
CA TYR A 17 0.71 -0.59 6.55
C TYR A 17 0.00 -1.86 6.08
N PRO A 18 0.20 -3.02 6.73
CA PRO A 18 -0.41 -4.27 6.29
C PRO A 18 -1.88 -4.40 6.68
N VAL A 19 -2.30 -3.76 7.77
CA VAL A 19 -3.66 -3.91 8.30
C VAL A 19 -4.04 -2.70 9.14
N LEU A 20 -5.30 -2.30 9.02
CA LEU A 20 -5.90 -1.17 9.71
C LEU A 20 -6.96 -1.65 10.71
N LYS A 21 -7.20 -0.84 11.75
CA LYS A 21 -8.43 -0.89 12.53
C LYS A 21 -9.59 -0.37 11.69
N ARG A 22 -10.83 -0.58 12.18
CA ARG A 22 -12.05 -0.11 11.51
C ARG A 22 -12.08 1.42 11.32
N ASP A 23 -11.45 2.16 12.22
CA ASP A 23 -11.32 3.62 12.18
C ASP A 23 -10.28 4.13 11.16
N GLY A 24 -9.63 3.22 10.42
CA GLY A 24 -8.60 3.56 9.44
C GLY A 24 -7.20 3.74 10.02
N THR A 25 -7.01 3.66 11.33
CA THR A 25 -5.67 3.79 11.94
C THR A 25 -4.88 2.47 11.85
N PRO A 26 -3.54 2.51 11.74
CA PRO A 26 -2.74 1.29 11.59
C PRO A 26 -2.85 0.36 12.81
N LEU A 27 -3.34 -0.87 12.59
CA LEU A 27 -3.38 -1.90 13.63
C LEU A 27 -1.99 -2.53 13.82
N ARG A 28 -1.19 -2.61 12.75
CA ARG A 28 0.20 -3.09 12.80
C ARG A 28 1.11 -2.14 12.03
N LYS A 29 2.22 -1.75 12.66
CA LYS A 29 3.22 -0.85 12.07
C LYS A 29 4.43 -1.57 11.46
N ASN A 30 4.61 -2.87 11.73
CA ASN A 30 5.65 -3.66 11.08
C ASN A 30 5.32 -3.85 9.60
N LYS A 31 6.22 -3.41 8.73
CA LYS A 31 6.03 -3.41 7.26
C LYS A 31 6.28 -4.79 6.62
N GLY A 32 6.67 -5.79 7.42
CA GLY A 32 6.93 -7.16 6.97
C GLY A 32 6.56 -8.22 8.00
N GLY A 33 6.34 -9.44 7.53
CA GLY A 33 6.06 -10.61 8.37
C GLY A 33 5.76 -11.85 7.52
N LYS A 34 5.40 -12.96 8.17
CA LYS A 34 5.17 -14.26 7.51
C LYS A 34 4.25 -14.19 6.28
N HIS A 35 3.26 -13.31 6.31
CA HIS A 35 2.27 -13.13 5.24
C HIS A 35 2.31 -11.74 4.59
N ARG A 36 3.32 -10.92 4.92
CA ARG A 36 3.52 -9.59 4.34
C ARG A 36 4.94 -9.50 3.81
N VAL A 37 5.05 -9.60 2.48
CA VAL A 37 6.30 -9.51 1.72
C VAL A 37 6.14 -8.49 0.59
N ALA A 38 7.24 -8.13 -0.06
CA ALA A 38 7.29 -7.21 -1.19
C ALA A 38 6.68 -7.84 -2.46
N PHE A 39 5.35 -8.01 -2.47
CA PHE A 39 4.62 -8.60 -3.59
C PHE A 39 3.41 -7.75 -3.97
N HIS A 40 2.41 -7.66 -3.09
CA HIS A 40 1.14 -7.02 -3.45
C HIS A 40 1.27 -5.53 -3.76
N VAL A 41 1.94 -4.76 -2.90
CA VAL A 41 2.07 -3.30 -3.08
C VAL A 41 2.95 -2.95 -4.29
N PRO A 42 4.18 -3.48 -4.44
CA PRO A 42 5.01 -3.18 -5.60
C PRO A 42 4.35 -3.59 -6.92
N ARG A 43 3.75 -4.78 -6.99
CA ARG A 43 3.09 -5.27 -8.20
C ARG A 43 1.87 -4.42 -8.57
N ALA A 44 1.05 -4.03 -7.60
CA ALA A 44 -0.12 -3.19 -7.86
C ALA A 44 0.29 -1.81 -8.40
N LEU A 45 1.30 -1.18 -7.81
CA LEU A 45 1.80 0.12 -8.26
C LEU A 45 2.43 0.03 -9.65
N MET A 46 3.23 -1.02 -9.92
CA MET A 46 3.80 -1.26 -11.26
C MET A 46 2.70 -1.42 -12.32
N ASN A 47 1.68 -2.22 -12.03
CA ASN A 47 0.56 -2.43 -12.96
C ASN A 47 -0.22 -1.13 -13.23
N LEU A 48 -0.39 -0.28 -12.21
CA LEU A 48 -1.02 1.04 -12.39
C LEU A 48 -0.15 1.96 -13.24
N SER A 49 1.18 1.98 -13.04
CA SER A 49 2.11 2.74 -13.87
C SER A 49 2.03 2.31 -15.34
N ILE A 50 2.12 1.00 -15.61
CA ILE A 50 1.98 0.46 -16.98
C ILE A 50 0.63 0.84 -17.58
N LEU A 51 -0.46 0.70 -16.81
CA LEU A 51 -1.80 1.04 -17.28
C LEU A 51 -1.90 2.52 -17.65
N PHE A 52 -1.39 3.41 -16.82
CA PHE A 52 -1.40 4.84 -17.11
C PHE A 52 -0.53 5.20 -18.31
N GLU A 53 0.63 4.56 -18.48
CA GLU A 53 1.46 4.72 -19.68
C GLU A 53 0.79 4.19 -20.94
N THR A 54 -0.05 3.15 -20.84
CA THR A 54 -0.74 2.54 -21.98
C THR A 54 -1.97 3.33 -22.41
N VAL A 55 -2.67 3.96 -21.45
CA VAL A 55 -3.94 4.67 -21.68
C VAL A 55 -3.74 6.17 -21.93
N SER A 56 -2.58 6.73 -21.56
CA SER A 56 -2.22 8.13 -21.86
C SER A 56 -1.70 8.28 -23.29
#